data_AF-A0A950B0F8-F1
#
_entry.id   AF-A0A950B0F8-F1
#
_cell.length_a   1.000
_cell.length_b   1.000
_cell.length_c   1.000
_cell.angle_alpha   90.00
_cell.angle_beta   90.00
_cell.angle_gamma   90.00
#
_symmetry.space_group_name_H-M   'P 1'
#
loop_
_entity.id
_entity.type
_entity.pdbx_description
1 polymer ?
#
loop_
_entity_poly.entity_id
_entity_poly.type
_entity_poly.pdbx_seq_one_letter_code
_entity_poly.pdbx_strand_id
1 'polypeptide(L)' 'MIRGDFLMEPLLLFPDPAPPPLAQALDLGSWPWKAASTAEAATRLEPDEGWAGAVVCAD' A
#
# COMPACT_ATOMS: atom_id res chain seq x y z
N MET A 1 22.52 5.31 -16.59
CA MET A 1 22.01 5.76 -15.28
C MET A 1 20.87 4.81 -14.91
N ILE A 2 21.16 3.77 -14.13
CA ILE A 2 20.10 2.91 -13.61
C ILE A 2 19.62 3.62 -12.35
N ARG A 3 18.35 4.03 -12.28
CA ARG A 3 17.81 4.56 -11.02
C ARG A 3 17.94 3.44 -9.99
N GLY A 4 18.85 3.66 -9.04
CA GLY A 4 19.05 2.80 -7.90
C GLY A 4 18.10 3.22 -6.79
N ASP A 5 16.80 3.09 -7.03
CA ASP A 5 15.83 2.96 -5.96
C ASP A 5 15.20 1.56 -6.14
N PHE A 6 15.54 0.67 -5.23
CA PHE A 6 14.97 -0.68 -5.11
C PHE A 6 13.93 -0.67 -3.98
N LEU A 7 13.26 0.45 -3.79
CA LEU A 7 12.23 0.64 -2.77
C LEU A 7 10.98 1.08 -3.49
N MET A 8 10.26 0.14 -4.10
CA MET A 8 8.90 0.41 -4.63
C MET A 8 8.13 1.25 -3.62
N GLU A 9 7.51 2.35 -4.06
CA GLU A 9 6.64 3.10 -3.15
C GLU A 9 5.52 2.17 -2.65
N PRO A 10 5.14 2.24 -1.37
CA PRO A 10 4.14 1.35 -0.84
C PRO A 10 2.80 1.57 -1.51
N LEU A 11 2.00 0.51 -1.57
CA LEU A 11 0.60 0.56 -1.97
C LEU A 11 -0.27 0.92 -0.77
N LEU A 12 -1.20 1.84 -0.98
CA LEU A 12 -2.27 2.13 -0.02
C LEU A 12 -3.31 1.00 -0.10
N LEU A 13 -3.64 0.39 1.03
CA LEU A 13 -4.68 -0.64 1.11
C LEU A 13 -5.84 -0.18 1.99
N PHE A 14 -7.07 -0.32 1.51
CA PHE A 14 -8.29 -0.11 2.28
C PHE A 14 -9.20 -1.35 2.19
N PRO A 15 -9.81 -1.82 3.30
CA PRO A 15 -9.83 -1.23 4.65
C PRO A 15 -8.67 -1.70 5.56
N ASP A 16 -8.50 -1.04 6.72
CA ASP A 16 -7.70 -1.52 7.86
C ASP A 16 -8.63 -2.07 8.97
N PRO A 17 -8.53 -3.35 9.36
CA PRO A 17 -7.53 -4.34 8.95
C PRO A 17 -7.74 -4.88 7.52
N ALA A 18 -6.64 -5.16 6.83
CA ALA A 18 -6.64 -5.70 5.47
C ALA A 18 -7.35 -7.07 5.38
N PRO A 19 -8.13 -7.33 4.32
CA PRO A 19 -8.67 -8.67 4.07
C PRO A 19 -7.53 -9.70 3.95
N PRO A 20 -7.60 -10.85 4.67
CA PRO A 20 -6.55 -11.87 4.65
C PRO A 20 -6.09 -12.32 3.25
N PRO A 21 -6.99 -12.60 2.28
CA PRO A 21 -6.55 -13.02 0.95
C PRO A 21 -5.82 -11.91 0.18
N LEU A 22 -6.15 -10.63 0.44
CA LEU A 22 -5.50 -9.51 -0.22
C LEU A 22 -4.11 -9.24 0.37
N ALA A 23 -4.01 -9.22 1.71
CA ALA A 23 -2.73 -9.09 2.41
C ALA A 23 -1.75 -10.18 1.96
N GLN A 24 -2.20 -11.44 1.94
CA GLN A 24 -1.38 -12.57 1.50
C GLN A 24 -0.89 -12.41 0.05
N ALA A 25 -1.74 -11.95 -0.87
CA ALA A 25 -1.34 -11.76 -2.26
C ALA A 25 -0.23 -10.70 -2.41
N LEU A 26 -0.32 -9.61 -1.63
CA LEU A 26 0.68 -8.55 -1.63
C LEU A 26 2.00 -9.01 -1.01
N ASP A 27 1.94 -9.73 0.11
CA ASP A 27 3.12 -10.33 0.76
C ASP A 27 3.83 -11.32 -0.17
N LEU A 28 3.08 -12.19 -0.86
CA LEU A 28 3.64 -13.15 -1.82
C LEU A 28 4.28 -12.46 -3.03
N GLY A 29 3.71 -11.34 -3.48
CA GLY A 29 4.27 -10.54 -4.55
C GLY A 29 5.45 -9.65 -4.12
N SER A 30 5.82 -9.68 -2.84
CA SER A 30 6.85 -8.80 -2.27
C SER A 30 6.58 -7.31 -2.54
N TRP A 31 5.30 -6.94 -2.63
CA TRP A 31 4.90 -5.54 -2.79
C TRP A 31 4.88 -4.88 -1.42
N PRO A 32 5.54 -3.74 -1.22
CA PRO A 32 5.36 -2.96 0.00
C PRO A 32 3.94 -2.40 0.03
N TRP A 33 3.24 -2.54 1.16
CA TRP A 33 1.87 -2.06 1.30
C TRP A 33 1.58 -1.60 2.73
N LYS A 34 0.58 -0.74 2.86
CA LYS A 34 0.14 -0.21 4.16
C LYS A 34 -1.37 -0.03 4.18
N ALA A 35 -2.01 -0.59 5.21
CA ALA A 35 -3.45 -0.44 5.39
C ALA A 35 -3.82 0.91 6.00
N ALA A 36 -4.94 1.48 5.56
CA ALA A 36 -5.57 2.64 6.14
C ALA A 36 -7.08 2.42 6.27
N SER A 37 -7.66 2.87 7.38
CA SER A 37 -9.10 2.76 7.65
C SER A 37 -9.93 3.93 7.11
N THR A 38 -9.29 5.05 6.73
CA THR A 38 -9.95 6.25 6.18
C THR A 38 -9.03 7.01 5.23
N ALA A 39 -9.58 7.96 4.47
CA ALA A 39 -8.80 8.85 3.60
C ALA A 39 -7.86 9.77 4.41
N GLU A 40 -8.28 10.24 5.59
CA GLU A 40 -7.39 11.01 6.48
C GLU A 40 -6.24 10.15 7.01
N ALA A 41 -6.49 8.87 7.30
CA ALA A 41 -5.43 7.94 7.69
C ALA A 41 -4.45 7.72 6.52
N ALA A 42 -4.96 7.52 5.31
CA ALA A 42 -4.13 7.39 4.11
C ALA A 42 -3.24 8.62 3.88
N THR A 43 -3.78 9.83 4.05
CA THR A 43 -3.03 11.09 3.93
C THR A 43 -1.94 11.21 5.00
N ARG A 44 -2.24 10.80 6.24
CA ARG A 44 -1.28 10.86 7.35
C ARG A 44 -0.16 9.82 7.21
N LEU A 45 -0.45 8.69 6.58
CA LEU A 45 0.49 7.59 6.38
C LEU A 45 1.25 7.71 5.06
N GLU A 46 0.96 8.72 4.25
CA GLU A 46 1.55 8.96 2.94
C GLU A 46 3.07 9.08 3.05
N PRO A 47 3.83 8.33 2.22
CA PRO A 47 5.29 8.45 2.12
C PRO A 47 5.72 9.80 1.53
N ASP A 48 6.98 10.20 1.74
CA ASP A 48 7.55 11.42 1.15
C ASP A 48 7.45 11.47 -0.39
N GLU A 49 7.51 10.31 -1.06
CA GLU A 49 7.36 10.19 -2.53
C GLU A 49 5.92 9.91 -2.96
N GLY A 50 4.99 9.79 -2.01
CA GLY A 50 3.60 9.44 -2.25
C GLY A 50 3.37 7.93 -2.31
N TRP A 51 2.14 7.55 -2.68
CA TRP A 51 1.74 6.16 -2.87
C TRP A 51 2.03 5.70 -4.30
N ALA A 52 2.53 4.47 -4.47
CA ALA A 52 2.61 3.86 -5.80
C ALA A 52 1.22 3.66 -6.42
N GLY A 53 0.21 3.47 -5.57
CA GLY A 53 -1.17 3.24 -5.97
C GLY A 53 -2.06 2.92 -4.78
N ALA A 54 -3.36 2.79 -5.03
CA ALA A 54 -4.36 2.47 -4.02
C ALA A 54 -5.16 1.22 -4.41
N VAL A 55 -5.37 0.34 -3.43
CA VAL A 55 -6.17 -0.88 -3.51
C VAL A 55 -7.33 -0.75 -2.54
N VAL A 56 -8.55 -0.74 -3.08
CA VAL A 56 -9.79 -0.58 -2.30
C VAL A 56 -10.60 -1.86 -2.44
N CYS A 57 -10.77 -2.59 -1.34
CA CYS A 57 -11.73 -3.68 -1.27
C CYS A 57 -13.14 -3.11 -1.09
N ALA A 58 -14.03 -3.41 -2.03
CA ALA A 58 -15.43 -2.97 -2.06
C ALA A 58 -16.41 -4.14 -1.89
N ASP A 59 -15.98 -5.20 -1.21
CA ASP A 59 -16.84 -6.33 -0.83
C ASP A 59 -17.91 -5.91 0.18
#